data_AF-A0AAD6Y1D9-F1
#
_entry.id   AF-A0AAD6Y1D9-F1
#
_cell.length_a   1.000
_cell.length_b   1.000
_cell.length_c   1.000
_cell.angle_alpha   90.00
_cell.angle_beta   90.00
_cell.angle_gamma   90.00
#
_symmetry.space_group_name_H-M   'P 1'
#
loop_
_entity.id
_entity.type
_entity.pdbx_description
1 polymer ?
#
loop_
_entity_poly.entity_id
_entity_poly.type
_entity_poly.pdbx_seq_one_letter_code
_entity_poly.pdbx_strand_id
1 'polypeptide(L)'
;VLYLPGRTLNLSNGHFLAFGPSNHYNHQIRAWAGSDLIGFHGSTRELFVERNGSILYMGTYKCHYLNDMYPKDMEPPQKIAKSMLVDVALGVPPPAKEISERLIKQQYPTGEIDVEATGLQLVGFNQRLYDALCKGLRVVSGPSFKRKPISQSGAGGSPAKKPKRAL
;
A
#
# COMPACT_ATOMS: atom_id res chain seq x y z
N VAL A 1 8.88 7.61 -9.24
CA VAL A 1 7.52 7.42 -8.68
C VAL A 1 7.41 5.99 -8.17
N LEU A 2 6.64 5.73 -7.13
CA LEU A 2 6.36 4.40 -6.60
C LEU A 2 4.85 4.14 -6.64
N TYR A 3 4.44 3.09 -7.35
CA TYR A 3 3.05 2.64 -7.46
C TYR A 3 3.01 1.12 -7.36
N LEU A 4 2.42 0.61 -6.29
CA LEU A 4 2.42 -0.81 -5.92
C LEU A 4 0.97 -1.25 -5.61
N PRO A 5 0.12 -1.46 -6.63
CA PRO A 5 -1.30 -1.74 -6.44
C PRO A 5 -1.50 -3.04 -5.67
N GLY A 6 -2.34 -3.00 -4.62
CA GLY A 6 -2.63 -4.15 -3.75
C GLY A 6 -1.45 -4.66 -2.91
N ARG A 7 -0.30 -3.96 -2.94
CA ARG A 7 0.96 -4.39 -2.30
C ARG A 7 1.44 -3.44 -1.22
N THR A 8 0.57 -2.53 -0.76
CA THR A 8 0.88 -1.60 0.32
C THR A 8 -0.07 -1.74 1.49
N LEU A 9 0.46 -1.54 2.69
CA LEU A 9 -0.29 -1.53 3.94
C LEU A 9 -0.06 -0.18 4.62
N ASN A 10 -1.14 0.57 4.85
CA ASN A 10 -1.09 1.84 5.56
C ASN A 10 -0.92 1.61 7.08
N LEU A 11 -0.03 2.37 7.70
CA LEU A 11 0.22 2.41 9.14
C LEU A 11 -0.48 3.65 9.77
N SER A 12 -0.65 3.66 11.09
CA SER A 12 -1.46 4.68 11.78
C SER A 12 -0.93 6.12 11.68
N ASN A 13 0.36 6.31 11.36
CA ASN A 13 1.03 7.60 11.26
C ASN A 13 1.25 8.08 9.82
N GLY A 14 0.56 7.47 8.85
CA GLY A 14 0.72 7.81 7.43
C GLY A 14 2.01 7.25 6.81
N HIS A 15 2.72 6.36 7.51
CA HIS A 15 3.75 5.52 6.90
C HIS A 15 3.10 4.30 6.24
N PHE A 16 3.83 3.64 5.37
CA PHE A 16 3.36 2.43 4.70
C PHE A 16 4.39 1.31 4.82
N LEU A 17 3.92 0.08 4.72
CA LEU A 17 4.75 -1.06 4.32
C LEU A 17 4.43 -1.38 2.86
N ALA A 18 5.45 -1.65 2.07
CA ALA A 18 5.33 -2.23 0.76
C ALA A 18 5.81 -3.68 0.81
N PHE A 19 5.13 -4.55 0.07
CA PHE A 19 5.45 -5.97 -0.01
C PHE A 19 5.77 -6.35 -1.45
N GLY A 20 6.80 -7.15 -1.63
CA GLY A 20 7.24 -7.65 -2.92
C GLY A 20 7.76 -9.07 -2.76
N PRO A 21 7.81 -9.84 -3.86
CA PRO A 21 8.55 -11.09 -3.84
C PRO A 21 10.05 -10.80 -3.72
N SER A 22 10.76 -11.59 -2.91
CA SER A 22 12.21 -11.46 -2.73
C SER A 22 12.97 -11.81 -4.00
N ASN A 23 12.33 -12.59 -4.89
CA ASN A 23 12.83 -12.91 -6.22
C ASN A 23 11.73 -12.77 -7.25
N HIS A 24 12.05 -12.28 -8.45
CA HIS A 24 11.14 -12.29 -9.59
C HIS A 24 11.76 -13.02 -10.78
N TYR A 25 10.93 -13.66 -11.58
CA TYR A 25 11.34 -14.35 -12.77
C TYR A 25 11.59 -13.35 -13.90
N ASN A 26 12.83 -13.28 -14.37
CA ASN A 26 13.21 -12.47 -15.50
C ASN A 26 13.10 -13.30 -16.79
N HIS A 27 12.11 -12.99 -17.62
CA HIS A 27 11.84 -13.68 -18.89
C HIS A 27 12.94 -13.54 -19.93
N GLN A 28 13.72 -12.45 -19.89
CA GLN A 28 14.78 -12.20 -20.88
C GLN A 28 15.94 -13.18 -20.70
N ILE A 29 16.34 -13.41 -19.45
CA ILE A 29 17.44 -14.31 -19.09
C ILE A 29 16.96 -15.69 -18.65
N ARG A 30 15.63 -15.90 -18.57
CA ARG A 30 14.97 -17.13 -18.11
C ARG A 30 15.49 -17.61 -16.74
N ALA A 31 15.68 -16.67 -15.83
CA ALA A 31 16.24 -16.93 -14.51
C ALA A 31 15.55 -16.08 -13.44
N TRP A 32 15.61 -16.54 -12.20
CA TRP A 32 15.21 -15.76 -11.04
C TRP A 32 16.23 -14.64 -10.80
N ALA A 33 15.72 -13.42 -10.65
CA ALA A 33 16.46 -12.24 -10.25
C ALA A 33 16.03 -11.85 -8.83
N GLY A 34 16.81 -10.96 -8.19
CA GLY A 34 16.49 -10.45 -6.86
C GLY A 34 15.21 -9.62 -6.81
N SER A 35 14.93 -9.00 -5.67
CA SER A 35 13.64 -8.36 -5.43
C SER A 35 13.27 -7.26 -6.42
N ASP A 36 11.97 -7.08 -6.68
CA ASP A 36 11.48 -5.97 -7.51
C ASP A 36 11.56 -4.60 -6.79
N LEU A 37 11.74 -4.59 -5.47
CA LEU A 37 11.83 -3.36 -4.68
C LEU A 37 13.27 -2.90 -4.41
N ILE A 38 14.28 -3.72 -4.72
CA ILE A 38 15.69 -3.43 -4.40
C ILE A 38 16.16 -2.09 -4.98
N GLY A 39 15.69 -1.74 -6.18
CA GLY A 39 16.04 -0.48 -6.84
C GLY A 39 15.42 0.77 -6.19
N PHE A 40 14.52 0.61 -5.22
CA PHE A 40 13.91 1.71 -4.49
C PHE A 40 14.56 1.97 -3.14
N HIS A 41 15.27 1.00 -2.55
CA HIS A 41 15.85 1.14 -1.21
C HIS A 41 16.85 2.31 -1.15
N GLY A 42 16.79 3.07 -0.04
CA GLY A 42 17.60 4.27 0.17
C GLY A 42 17.13 5.50 -0.63
N SER A 43 16.24 5.33 -1.60
CA SER A 43 15.73 6.43 -2.43
C SER A 43 14.51 7.11 -1.83
N THR A 44 14.22 8.31 -2.32
CA THR A 44 12.97 9.03 -2.05
C THR A 44 12.08 8.99 -3.30
N ARG A 45 10.79 8.67 -3.11
CA ARG A 45 9.83 8.46 -4.19
C ARG A 45 8.47 9.07 -3.84
N GLU A 46 7.81 9.64 -4.85
CA GLU A 46 6.39 9.99 -4.77
C GLU A 46 5.55 8.71 -4.76
N LEU A 47 4.72 8.52 -3.73
CA LEU A 47 3.91 7.32 -3.55
C LEU A 47 2.49 7.54 -4.07
N PHE A 48 2.02 6.56 -4.85
CA PHE A 48 0.63 6.45 -5.28
C PHE A 48 0.05 5.13 -4.81
N VAL A 49 -1.20 5.16 -4.36
CA VAL A 49 -1.93 3.95 -3.92
C VAL A 49 -3.26 3.86 -4.61
N GLU A 50 -3.69 2.64 -4.91
CA GLU A 50 -5.03 2.38 -5.44
C GLU A 50 -6.02 2.18 -4.28
N ARG A 51 -7.16 2.88 -4.33
CA ARG A 51 -8.26 2.69 -3.39
C ARG A 51 -9.59 2.88 -4.09
N ASN A 52 -10.44 1.85 -4.06
CA ASN A 52 -11.77 1.84 -4.68
C ASN A 52 -11.73 2.25 -6.16
N GLY A 53 -10.77 1.71 -6.93
CA GLY A 53 -10.60 2.02 -8.36
C GLY A 53 -10.05 3.42 -8.66
N SER A 54 -9.65 4.18 -7.65
CA SER A 54 -9.01 5.49 -7.81
C SER A 54 -7.54 5.44 -7.39
N ILE A 55 -6.67 6.12 -8.15
CA ILE A 55 -5.26 6.29 -7.80
C ILE A 55 -5.11 7.57 -6.97
N LEU A 56 -4.60 7.45 -5.75
CA LEU A 56 -4.43 8.53 -4.80
C LEU A 56 -2.94 8.83 -4.61
N TYR A 57 -2.56 10.11 -4.70
CA TYR A 57 -1.23 10.57 -4.31
C TYR A 57 -1.13 10.67 -2.77
N MET A 58 -0.11 10.05 -2.20
CA MET A 58 0.04 9.92 -0.74
C MET A 58 1.17 10.77 -0.15
N GLY A 59 1.95 11.46 -0.99
CA GLY A 59 3.12 12.23 -0.58
C GLY A 59 4.44 11.64 -1.04
N THR A 60 5.51 12.15 -0.44
CA THR A 60 6.90 11.80 -0.75
C THR A 60 7.46 10.90 0.35
N TYR A 61 7.97 9.73 -0.02
CA TYR A 61 8.38 8.68 0.91
C TYR A 61 9.84 8.30 0.74
N LYS A 62 10.54 8.10 1.86
CA LYS A 62 11.86 7.44 1.89
C LYS A 62 11.65 5.94 2.02
N CYS A 63 12.30 5.17 1.15
CA CYS A 63 12.21 3.72 1.10
C CYS A 63 13.33 3.08 1.93
N HIS A 64 12.95 2.27 2.91
CA HIS A 64 13.86 1.59 3.83
C HIS A 64 13.84 0.09 3.60
N TYR A 65 15.03 -0.51 3.55
CA TYR A 65 15.18 -1.96 3.57
C TYR A 65 14.80 -2.48 4.95
N LEU A 66 13.87 -3.45 5.03
CA LEU A 66 13.48 -4.05 6.30
C LEU A 66 13.77 -5.55 6.38
N ASN A 67 14.41 -6.17 5.39
CA ASN A 67 14.57 -7.63 5.39
C ASN A 67 15.50 -8.12 6.52
N ASP A 68 16.37 -7.27 7.05
CA ASP A 68 17.16 -7.61 8.25
C ASP A 68 16.29 -7.72 9.52
N MET A 69 15.11 -7.08 9.51
CA MET A 69 14.16 -7.06 10.62
C MET A 69 12.92 -7.93 10.37
N TYR A 70 12.67 -8.30 9.12
CA TYR A 70 11.51 -9.10 8.71
C TYR A 70 11.98 -10.53 8.41
N PRO A 71 11.62 -11.54 9.24
CA PRO A 71 12.06 -12.91 9.04
C PRO A 71 11.67 -13.42 7.64
N LYS A 72 12.55 -14.19 7.00
CA LYS A 72 12.31 -14.75 5.65
C LYS A 72 11.03 -15.60 5.58
N ASP A 73 10.67 -16.24 6.68
CA ASP A 73 9.50 -17.13 6.77
C ASP A 73 8.21 -16.39 7.19
N MET A 74 8.23 -15.06 7.25
CA MET A 74 7.07 -14.31 7.71
C MET A 74 6.05 -14.15 6.60
N GLU A 75 4.89 -14.77 6.80
CA GLU A 75 3.73 -14.64 5.93
C GLU A 75 3.33 -13.17 5.72
N PRO A 76 2.99 -12.76 4.49
CA PRO A 76 2.47 -11.42 4.24
C PRO A 76 1.17 -11.20 5.02
N PRO A 77 0.88 -9.97 5.49
CA PRO A 77 -0.38 -9.66 6.15
C PRO A 77 -1.58 -10.07 5.29
N GLN A 78 -2.65 -10.60 5.90
CA GLN A 78 -3.86 -11.07 5.20
C GLN A 78 -4.48 -10.03 4.23
N LYS A 79 -4.21 -8.74 4.44
CA LYS A 79 -4.67 -7.64 3.60
C LYS A 79 -3.91 -7.52 2.27
N ILE A 80 -2.75 -8.17 2.14
CA ILE A 80 -1.98 -8.24 0.90
C ILE A 80 -2.43 -9.48 0.14
N ALA A 81 -3.00 -9.29 -1.04
CA ALA A 81 -3.47 -10.39 -1.86
C ALA A 81 -2.27 -11.20 -2.36
N LYS A 82 -2.12 -12.44 -1.90
CA LYS A 82 -1.03 -13.35 -2.33
C LYS A 82 -0.95 -13.47 -3.85
N SER A 83 -2.10 -13.48 -4.54
CA SER A 83 -2.18 -13.50 -6.01
C SER A 83 -1.46 -12.32 -6.66
N MET A 84 -1.43 -11.14 -6.03
CA MET A 84 -0.73 -9.97 -6.58
C MET A 84 0.79 -10.11 -6.45
N LEU A 85 1.28 -10.67 -5.34
CA LEU A 85 2.72 -10.93 -5.16
C LEU A 85 3.20 -11.96 -6.18
N VAL A 86 2.38 -12.96 -6.43
CA VAL A 86 2.57 -13.99 -7.45
C VAL A 86 2.64 -13.39 -8.86
N ASP A 87 1.66 -12.56 -9.25
CA ASP A 87 1.63 -11.93 -10.57
C ASP A 87 2.90 -11.09 -10.79
N VAL A 88 3.37 -10.40 -9.75
CA VAL A 88 4.62 -9.63 -9.78
C VAL A 88 5.85 -10.53 -9.84
N ALA A 89 5.89 -11.61 -9.06
CA ALA A 89 7.00 -12.56 -9.06
C ALA A 89 7.19 -13.17 -10.45
N LEU A 90 6.12 -13.37 -11.21
CA LEU A 90 6.21 -13.91 -12.56
C LEU A 90 6.47 -12.86 -13.64
N GLY A 91 6.20 -11.57 -13.38
CA GLY A 91 6.33 -10.53 -14.40
C GLY A 91 5.39 -10.71 -15.60
N VAL A 92 4.27 -11.44 -15.44
CA VAL A 92 3.33 -11.76 -16.55
C VAL A 92 2.06 -10.92 -16.42
N PRO A 93 1.65 -10.18 -17.46
CA PRO A 93 0.35 -9.50 -17.47
C PRO A 93 -0.81 -10.52 -17.59
N PRO A 94 -1.97 -10.26 -16.96
CA PRO A 94 -3.19 -11.05 -17.21
C PRO A 94 -3.52 -11.00 -18.73
N PRO A 95 -3.79 -12.13 -19.44
CA PRO A 95 -4.57 -13.29 -18.99
C PRO A 95 -3.82 -14.65 -18.98
N ALA A 96 -2.49 -14.71 -18.94
CA ALA A 96 -1.73 -15.98 -18.88
C ALA A 96 -1.85 -16.76 -17.53
N LYS A 97 -2.93 -16.53 -16.78
CA LYS A 97 -3.16 -17.01 -15.41
C LYS A 97 -3.24 -18.53 -15.30
N GLU A 98 -3.76 -19.24 -16.29
CA GLU A 98 -4.04 -20.68 -16.17
C GLU A 98 -2.77 -21.55 -16.16
N ILE A 99 -1.76 -21.20 -16.97
CA ILE A 99 -0.48 -21.92 -17.00
C ILE A 99 0.37 -21.52 -15.79
N SER A 100 0.32 -20.24 -15.43
CA SER A 100 1.02 -19.68 -14.29
C SER A 100 0.54 -20.31 -12.98
N GLU A 101 -0.78 -20.42 -12.79
CA GLU A 101 -1.37 -20.92 -11.53
C GLU A 101 -0.93 -22.32 -11.14
N ARG A 102 -0.65 -23.23 -12.10
CA ARG A 102 -0.17 -24.59 -11.78
C ARG A 102 1.27 -24.59 -11.28
N LEU A 103 2.16 -23.85 -11.93
CA LEU A 103 3.54 -23.66 -11.47
C LEU A 103 3.57 -22.99 -10.09
N ILE A 104 2.73 -21.98 -9.89
CA ILE A 104 2.63 -21.25 -8.62
C ILE A 104 2.03 -22.12 -7.50
N LYS A 105 0.94 -22.85 -7.75
CA LYS A 105 0.32 -23.74 -6.75
C LYS A 105 1.23 -24.90 -6.34
N GLN A 106 2.25 -25.22 -7.13
CA GLN A 106 3.29 -26.19 -6.75
C GLN A 106 4.40 -25.58 -5.89
N GLN A 107 4.73 -24.29 -6.09
CA GLN A 107 5.84 -23.62 -5.38
C GLN A 107 5.42 -22.78 -4.16
N TYR A 108 4.17 -22.31 -4.08
CA TYR A 108 3.69 -21.50 -2.96
C TYR A 108 3.40 -22.32 -1.68
N PRO A 109 2.77 -23.50 -1.74
CA PRO A 109 2.54 -24.32 -0.54
C PRO A 109 3.81 -24.95 0.02
N THR A 110 4.88 -25.02 -0.77
CA THR A 110 6.20 -25.51 -0.34
C THR A 110 7.05 -24.42 0.32
N GLY A 111 6.63 -23.15 0.29
CA GLY A 111 7.36 -22.03 0.88
C GLY A 111 8.52 -21.49 0.02
N GLU A 112 8.53 -21.72 -1.30
CA GLU A 112 9.67 -21.31 -2.15
C GLU A 112 9.68 -19.81 -2.56
N ILE A 113 8.57 -19.08 -2.41
CA ILE A 113 8.51 -17.64 -2.75
C ILE A 113 8.55 -16.80 -1.48
N ASP A 114 9.77 -16.46 -1.06
CA ASP A 114 10.02 -15.53 0.04
C ASP A 114 9.41 -14.15 -0.27
N VAL A 115 8.73 -13.57 0.71
CA VAL A 115 8.20 -12.20 0.63
C VAL A 115 9.13 -11.26 1.37
N GLU A 116 9.41 -10.12 0.76
CA GLU A 116 10.13 -9.03 1.41
C GLU A 116 9.22 -7.86 1.77
N ALA A 117 9.67 -7.09 2.75
CA ALA A 117 8.99 -5.89 3.23
C ALA A 117 9.91 -4.67 3.08
N THR A 118 9.36 -3.60 2.52
CA THR A 118 10.01 -2.30 2.42
C THR A 118 9.25 -1.28 3.26
N GLY A 119 9.97 -0.57 4.13
CA GLY A 119 9.42 0.50 4.93
C GLY A 119 9.28 1.76 4.10
N LEU A 120 8.11 2.36 4.07
CA LEU A 120 7.85 3.62 3.41
C LEU A 120 7.59 4.68 4.47
N GLN A 121 8.61 5.48 4.76
CA GLN A 121 8.50 6.60 5.70
C GLN A 121 8.07 7.86 4.96
N LEU A 122 6.96 8.46 5.38
CA LEU A 122 6.52 9.77 4.88
C LEU A 122 7.55 10.84 5.28
N VAL A 123 8.14 11.53 4.31
CA VAL A 123 9.16 12.57 4.53
C VAL A 123 8.78 13.93 3.95
N GLY A 124 7.70 14.01 3.18
CA GLY A 124 7.26 15.27 2.61
C GLY A 124 6.01 15.14 1.75
N PHE A 125 5.62 16.25 1.13
CA PHE A 125 4.49 16.31 0.22
C PHE A 125 4.78 17.31 -0.89
N ASN A 126 4.71 16.85 -2.14
CA ASN A 126 4.96 17.68 -3.30
C ASN A 126 3.67 18.41 -3.72
N GLN A 127 3.47 19.61 -3.15
CA GLN A 127 2.26 20.41 -3.40
C GLN A 127 2.08 20.73 -4.88
N ARG A 128 3.18 21.02 -5.62
CA ARG A 128 3.12 21.34 -7.05
C ARG A 128 2.60 20.17 -7.87
N LEU A 129 3.06 18.95 -7.57
CA LEU A 129 2.58 17.72 -8.21
C LEU A 129 1.10 17.50 -7.88
N TYR A 130 0.72 17.62 -6.61
CA TYR A 130 -0.67 17.47 -6.20
C TYR A 130 -1.60 18.46 -6.91
N ASP A 131 -1.23 19.74 -6.96
CA ASP A 131 -2.02 20.77 -7.63
C ASP A 131 -2.14 20.48 -9.14
N ALA A 132 -1.06 20.00 -9.77
CA ALA A 132 -1.08 19.60 -11.18
C ALA A 132 -2.03 18.43 -11.43
N LEU A 133 -2.01 17.40 -10.57
CA LEU A 133 -2.94 16.27 -10.63
C LEU A 133 -4.40 16.73 -10.46
N CYS A 134 -4.66 17.61 -9.49
CA CYS A 134 -6.01 18.15 -9.25
C CYS A 134 -6.51 19.04 -10.39
N LYS A 135 -5.63 19.81 -11.04
CA LYS A 135 -5.98 20.63 -12.21
C LYS A 135 -6.29 19.76 -13.43
N GLY A 136 -5.50 18.72 -13.67
CA GLY A 136 -5.74 17.77 -14.77
C GLY A 136 -7.06 17.01 -14.64
N LEU A 137 -7.49 16.71 -13.42
CA LEU A 137 -8.76 16.02 -13.14
C LEU A 137 -10.01 16.93 -13.32
N ARG A 138 -9.86 18.25 -13.39
CA ARG A 138 -11.00 19.17 -13.61
C ARG A 138 -11.55 19.17 -15.05
N VAL A 139 -10.95 18.40 -15.96
CA VAL A 139 -11.42 18.29 -17.36
C VAL A 139 -12.46 17.18 -17.54
N VAL A 140 -12.68 16.31 -16.55
CA VAL A 140 -13.75 15.29 -16.58
C VAL A 140 -14.77 15.60 -15.48
N SER A 141 -15.73 16.45 -15.81
CA SER A 141 -16.84 16.84 -14.95
C SER A 141 -17.77 15.66 -14.63
N GLY A 142 -17.40 14.83 -13.65
CA GLY A 142 -18.30 13.92 -12.94
C GLY A 142 -18.85 14.56 -11.66
N PRO A 143 -20.00 14.08 -11.13
CA PRO A 143 -20.75 14.78 -10.09
C PRO A 143 -19.95 14.91 -8.79
N SER A 144 -19.83 16.17 -8.36
CA SER A 144 -19.08 16.64 -7.19
C SER A 144 -19.57 16.02 -5.88
N PHE A 145 -18.77 15.13 -5.30
CA PHE A 145 -18.96 14.69 -3.91
C PHE A 145 -18.54 15.80 -2.94
N LYS A 146 -19.52 16.53 -2.41
CA LYS A 146 -19.34 17.49 -1.32
C LYS A 146 -18.92 16.74 -0.05
N ARG A 147 -17.67 16.86 0.37
CA ARG A 147 -17.26 16.45 1.72
C ARG A 147 -17.89 17.39 2.73
N LYS A 148 -18.68 16.86 3.67
CA LYS A 148 -19.18 17.64 4.81
C LYS A 148 -18.00 18.02 5.72
N PRO A 149 -17.90 19.27 6.18
CA PRO A 149 -16.97 19.63 7.25
C PRO A 149 -17.37 18.91 8.54
N ILE A 150 -16.39 18.39 9.26
CA ILE A 150 -16.56 17.89 10.63
C ILE A 150 -16.90 19.10 11.50
N SER A 151 -18.14 19.16 11.97
CA SER A 151 -18.58 20.10 13.01
C SER A 151 -18.02 19.62 14.35
N GLN A 152 -17.16 20.44 14.97
CA GLN A 152 -16.86 20.32 16.39
C GLN A 152 -18.12 20.71 17.18
N SER A 153 -18.90 19.72 17.62
CA SER A 153 -19.78 19.83 18.80
C SER A 153 -18.88 19.68 20.02
N GLY A 154 -18.79 20.60 20.97
CA GLY A 154 -19.87 21.36 21.59
C GLY A 154 -19.93 20.90 23.05
N ALA A 155 -19.41 21.74 23.95
CA ALA A 155 -19.34 21.53 25.39
C ALA A 155 -20.74 21.25 25.98
N GLY A 156 -20.88 20.11 26.68
CA GLY A 156 -22.08 19.75 27.43
C GLY A 156 -21.78 19.68 28.92
N GLY A 157 -22.03 20.78 29.63
CA GLY A 157 -21.94 20.85 31.09
C GLY A 157 -22.97 19.93 31.77
N SER A 158 -22.51 19.20 32.79
CA SER A 158 -23.36 18.38 33.65
C SER A 158 -24.08 19.23 34.69
N PRO A 159 -25.42 19.12 34.85
CA PRO A 159 -26.10 19.76 35.97
C PRO A 159 -26.09 18.88 37.23
N ALA A 160 -25.82 19.53 38.37
CA ALA A 160 -25.75 18.95 39.70
C ALA A 160 -27.11 18.42 40.20
N LYS A 161 -27.11 17.19 40.73
CA LYS A 161 -28.25 16.58 41.45
C LYS A 161 -28.36 17.17 42.86
N LYS A 162 -29.52 17.75 43.20
CA LYS A 162 -29.90 18.06 44.60
C LYS A 162 -30.45 16.80 45.30
N PRO A 163 -30.16 16.59 46.60
CA PRO A 163 -30.68 15.45 47.36
C PRO A 163 -32.13 15.66 47.82
N LYS A 164 -32.93 14.57 47.79
CA LYS A 164 -34.29 14.49 48.36
C LYS A 164 -34.20 14.31 49.89
N ARG A 165 -34.99 15.09 50.63
CA ARG A 165 -35.23 14.95 52.07
C ARG A 165 -36.39 13.98 52.32
N ALA A 166 -36.26 13.22 53.40
CA ALA A 166 -37.17 12.17 53.85
C ALA A 166 -38.52 12.68 54.38
N LEU A 167 -39.52 11.80 54.32
CA LEU A 167 -40.55 11.57 55.33
C LEU A 167 -40.83 10.06 55.35
#